data_AF-A0A954NBT6-F1
#
_entry.id   AF-A0A954NBT6-F1
#
_cell.length_a   1.000
_cell.length_b   1.000
_cell.length_c   1.000
_cell.angle_alpha   90.00
_cell.angle_beta   90.00
_cell.angle_gamma   90.00
#
_symmetry.space_group_name_H-M   'P 1'
#
loop_
_entity.id
_entity.type
_entity.pdbx_description
1 polymer ?
#
loop_
_entity_poly.entity_id
_entity_poly.type
_entity_poly.pdbx_seq_one_letter_code
_entity_poly.pdbx_strand_id
1 'polypeptide(L)'
;MPAARTFISLRRARWGIAALLVAVVSIAVAAPPESSRPAATSPPTGEQSPVVRPPLEIGQQARVLLLGDAVVAAERADASVELLLRRSFPDRRLSFELLEQPGDVATLPSRPADLEAFKERVGRIAPTLVLVGVSVSADDKDSEQHRTEFREGFSQLLQAVAETGATTIVITPQVDRADDVAATTAAIGQVASELAADRSLRYLDLTRVSPLRAALAGKDASPYAHLAHTLAREPGLARPQWRVDVDVPSGRQISRGTTVSNLSAKPTVVRFTAWDDFLPATDASPGSQRVLRVTGLAPGRYTLRIDGEIVTSGRERDWQRGVTLREGPDFDQAGTLEAAVLRKNGGDGEPSDRDETLILRMARTVSRSYELSVD
;
A
#
# COMPACT_ATOMS: atom_id res chain seq x y z
N MET A 1 -14.89 44.94 -51.18
CA MET A 1 -16.21 44.87 -51.86
C MET A 1 -15.98 44.74 -53.36
N PRO A 2 -16.85 44.05 -54.12
CA PRO A 2 -17.79 42.99 -53.71
C PRO A 2 -16.94 41.70 -53.46
N ALA A 3 -17.08 40.50 -54.05
CA ALA A 3 -18.19 39.57 -54.39
C ALA A 3 -17.64 38.13 -54.14
N ALA A 4 -18.35 37.01 -53.91
CA ALA A 4 -19.77 36.62 -53.70
C ALA A 4 -20.30 35.59 -54.74
N ARG A 5 -20.90 34.49 -54.22
CA ARG A 5 -21.54 33.33 -54.92
C ARG A 5 -20.52 32.31 -55.49
N THR A 6 -20.82 31.01 -55.61
CA THR A 6 -22.15 30.34 -55.76
C THR A 6 -22.25 28.98 -55.03
N PHE A 7 -23.45 28.59 -54.62
CA PHE A 7 -23.83 27.27 -54.06
C PHE A 7 -23.96 26.18 -55.16
N ILE A 8 -23.50 24.95 -54.90
CA ILE A 8 -24.11 23.71 -55.44
C ILE A 8 -24.20 22.66 -54.31
N SER A 9 -25.24 21.83 -54.35
CA SER A 9 -25.57 20.79 -53.36
C SER A 9 -25.84 19.45 -54.05
N LEU A 10 -26.14 18.39 -53.27
CA LEU A 10 -26.65 17.07 -53.70
C LEU A 10 -25.59 16.20 -54.45
N ARG A 11 -25.45 14.89 -54.20
CA ARG A 11 -26.49 13.88 -53.89
C ARG A 11 -25.95 12.68 -53.08
N ARG A 12 -26.87 11.79 -52.67
CA ARG A 12 -26.59 10.50 -52.00
C ARG A 12 -26.10 9.44 -53.01
N ALA A 13 -25.33 8.46 -52.52
CA ALA A 13 -25.22 7.12 -53.11
C ALA A 13 -25.41 6.04 -52.01
N ARG A 14 -26.08 4.93 -52.33
CA ARG A 14 -26.33 3.79 -51.41
C ARG A 14 -25.87 2.49 -52.05
N TRP A 15 -24.82 1.87 -51.51
CA TRP A 15 -24.42 0.47 -51.74
C TRP A 15 -23.85 -0.06 -50.41
N GLY A 16 -23.98 -1.34 -50.06
CA GLY A 16 -24.76 -2.39 -50.72
C GLY A 16 -24.22 -3.80 -50.48
N ILE A 17 -24.76 -4.49 -49.46
CA ILE A 17 -24.73 -5.95 -49.27
C ILE A 17 -23.35 -6.61 -49.05
N ALA A 18 -23.17 -7.20 -47.85
CA ALA A 18 -22.59 -8.54 -47.68
C ALA A 18 -22.96 -9.05 -46.26
N ALA A 19 -23.79 -10.10 -46.17
CA ALA A 19 -24.10 -10.76 -44.90
C ALA A 19 -23.50 -12.17 -44.94
N LEU A 20 -22.75 -12.54 -43.90
CA LEU A 20 -22.14 -13.87 -43.78
C LEU A 20 -22.92 -14.70 -42.75
N LEU A 21 -23.66 -15.70 -43.23
CA LEU A 21 -24.33 -16.69 -42.38
C LEU A 21 -23.32 -17.77 -41.98
N VAL A 22 -23.04 -17.87 -40.68
CA VAL A 22 -22.29 -19.01 -40.10
C VAL A 22 -23.31 -20.03 -39.60
N ALA A 23 -23.42 -21.17 -40.28
CA ALA A 23 -24.23 -22.29 -39.83
C ALA A 23 -23.47 -23.11 -38.79
N VAL A 24 -23.97 -23.16 -37.56
CA VAL A 24 -23.44 -24.05 -36.52
C VAL A 24 -24.12 -25.42 -36.62
N VAL A 25 -23.35 -26.46 -36.96
CA VAL A 25 -23.84 -27.84 -36.99
C VAL A 25 -23.56 -28.49 -35.64
N SER A 26 -24.59 -28.60 -34.80
CA SER A 26 -24.50 -29.31 -33.52
C SER A 26 -24.61 -30.82 -33.73
N ILE A 27 -23.48 -31.53 -33.68
CA ILE A 27 -23.46 -33.00 -33.64
C ILE A 27 -23.69 -33.45 -32.19
N ALA A 28 -24.86 -34.01 -31.90
CA ALA A 28 -25.16 -34.63 -30.62
C ALA A 28 -24.54 -36.04 -30.56
N VAL A 29 -23.44 -36.20 -29.83
CA VAL A 29 -22.88 -37.52 -29.50
C VAL A 29 -23.57 -38.02 -28.23
N ALA A 30 -24.27 -39.15 -28.31
CA ALA A 30 -24.92 -39.76 -27.16
C ALA A 30 -23.89 -40.45 -26.24
N ALA A 31 -23.85 -40.06 -24.97
CA ALA A 31 -23.08 -40.74 -23.93
C ALA A 31 -23.85 -41.97 -23.39
N PRO A 32 -23.16 -43.04 -22.96
CA PRO A 32 -23.80 -44.18 -22.28
C PRO A 32 -24.29 -43.77 -20.87
N PRO A 33 -25.28 -44.46 -20.30
CA PRO A 33 -25.80 -44.15 -18.96
C PRO A 33 -24.75 -44.45 -17.87
N GLU A 34 -24.46 -43.46 -17.03
CA GLU A 34 -23.62 -43.66 -15.84
C GLU A 34 -24.34 -44.50 -14.78
N SER A 35 -23.59 -45.39 -14.13
CA SER A 35 -24.06 -46.17 -12.98
C SER A 35 -23.95 -45.39 -11.67
N SER A 36 -24.90 -45.60 -10.77
CA SER A 36 -25.15 -44.75 -9.60
C SER A 36 -23.94 -44.61 -8.66
N ARG A 37 -23.34 -43.41 -8.63
CA ARG A 37 -22.49 -42.96 -7.53
C ARG A 37 -23.31 -42.17 -6.50
N PRO A 38 -23.12 -42.37 -5.19
CA PRO A 38 -23.75 -41.53 -4.17
C PRO A 38 -23.22 -40.10 -4.27
N ALA A 39 -24.11 -39.12 -4.15
CA ALA A 39 -23.76 -37.71 -4.28
C ALA A 39 -22.87 -37.24 -3.13
N ALA A 40 -21.64 -36.84 -3.44
CA ALA A 40 -20.82 -36.08 -2.52
C ALA A 40 -21.36 -34.65 -2.43
N THR A 41 -21.97 -34.28 -1.31
CA THR A 41 -22.36 -32.90 -1.03
C THR A 41 -21.11 -32.03 -0.89
N SER A 42 -20.74 -31.32 -1.95
CA SER A 42 -19.77 -30.24 -1.87
C SER A 42 -20.24 -29.20 -0.85
N PRO A 43 -19.38 -28.69 0.04
CA PRO A 43 -19.74 -27.57 0.90
C PRO A 43 -20.07 -26.35 0.02
N PRO A 44 -20.99 -25.46 0.44
CA PRO A 44 -21.36 -24.30 -0.36
C PRO A 44 -20.18 -23.35 -0.50
N THR A 45 -19.57 -23.33 -1.69
CA THR A 45 -18.59 -22.31 -2.09
C THR A 45 -19.34 -20.99 -2.29
N GLY A 46 -19.59 -20.30 -1.17
CA GLY A 46 -20.16 -18.95 -1.18
C GLY A 46 -19.15 -17.97 -1.78
N GLU A 47 -19.21 -17.78 -3.09
CA GLU A 47 -18.49 -16.71 -3.79
C GLU A 47 -19.05 -15.36 -3.34
N GLN A 48 -18.53 -14.86 -2.21
CA GLN A 48 -18.79 -13.50 -1.76
C GLN A 48 -18.30 -12.54 -2.85
N SER A 49 -19.25 -11.90 -3.53
CA SER A 49 -18.94 -10.91 -4.56
C SER A 49 -18.02 -9.84 -3.96
N PRO A 50 -16.91 -9.47 -4.65
CA PRO A 50 -15.88 -8.64 -4.05
C PRO A 50 -16.47 -7.29 -3.66
N VAL A 51 -16.49 -7.00 -2.36
CA VAL A 51 -17.00 -5.74 -1.82
C VAL A 51 -16.09 -4.61 -2.31
N VAL A 52 -16.57 -3.85 -3.30
CA VAL A 52 -15.85 -2.71 -3.87
C VAL A 52 -15.86 -1.56 -2.86
N ARG A 53 -14.91 -1.60 -1.93
CA ARG A 53 -14.65 -0.49 -1.00
C ARG A 53 -14.11 0.71 -1.79
N PRO A 54 -14.44 1.96 -1.41
CA PRO A 54 -13.80 3.14 -2.00
C PRO A 54 -12.28 3.14 -1.71
N PRO A 55 -11.48 3.96 -2.41
CA PRO A 55 -10.11 4.24 -2.01
C PRO A 55 -10.00 4.74 -0.57
N LEU A 56 -8.87 4.46 0.10
CA LEU A 56 -8.51 5.11 1.35
C LEU A 56 -7.95 6.50 1.04
N GLU A 57 -8.61 7.54 1.55
CA GLU A 57 -8.16 8.92 1.40
C GLU A 57 -7.42 9.39 2.65
N ILE A 58 -6.18 9.86 2.46
CA ILE A 58 -5.37 10.48 3.53
C ILE A 58 -5.47 12.00 3.39
N GLY A 59 -5.91 12.68 4.45
CA GLY A 59 -6.01 14.14 4.47
C GLY A 59 -4.64 14.85 4.30
N GLN A 60 -4.66 16.10 3.83
CA GLN A 60 -3.46 16.94 3.72
C GLN A 60 -2.81 17.27 5.07
N GLN A 61 -3.58 17.18 6.16
CA GLN A 61 -3.13 17.29 7.55
C GLN A 61 -3.65 16.10 8.36
N ALA A 62 -3.35 14.88 7.91
CA ALA A 62 -3.85 13.67 8.55
C ALA A 62 -3.15 13.40 9.89
N ARG A 63 -3.98 13.22 10.93
CA ARG A 63 -3.57 12.77 12.26
C ARG A 63 -3.84 11.27 12.31
N VAL A 64 -2.77 10.46 12.36
CA VAL A 64 -2.83 9.00 12.34
C VAL A 64 -2.65 8.48 13.76
N LEU A 65 -3.60 7.69 14.24
CA LEU A 65 -3.52 7.01 15.52
C LEU A 65 -3.29 5.51 15.28
N LEU A 66 -2.23 4.97 15.86
CA LEU A 66 -1.96 3.54 15.89
C LEU A 66 -2.34 3.02 17.28
N LEU A 67 -3.42 2.24 17.34
CA LEU A 67 -4.07 1.81 18.57
C LEU A 67 -3.94 0.30 18.76
N GLY A 68 -3.36 -0.12 19.88
CA GLY A 68 -3.23 -1.53 20.27
C GLY A 68 -1.79 -1.98 20.40
N ASP A 69 -1.49 -2.65 21.51
CA ASP A 69 -0.14 -2.82 22.06
C ASP A 69 0.82 -3.50 21.08
N ALA A 70 0.33 -4.51 20.36
CA ALA A 70 1.13 -5.26 19.39
C ALA A 70 1.46 -4.44 18.12
N VAL A 71 0.57 -3.52 17.70
CA VAL A 71 0.85 -2.56 16.61
C VAL A 71 1.81 -1.48 17.10
N VAL A 72 1.61 -0.96 18.32
CA VAL A 72 2.48 0.05 18.92
C VAL A 72 3.91 -0.47 19.13
N ALA A 73 4.07 -1.65 19.73
CA ALA A 73 5.37 -2.27 19.96
C ALA A 73 6.15 -2.48 18.65
N ALA A 74 5.45 -2.82 17.57
CA ALA A 74 6.06 -2.99 16.26
C ALA A 74 6.43 -1.66 15.58
N GLU A 75 5.56 -0.65 15.65
CA GLU A 75 5.88 0.68 15.11
C GLU A 75 7.05 1.36 15.84
N ARG A 76 7.27 1.03 17.13
CA ARG A 76 8.50 1.39 17.85
C ARG A 76 9.75 0.65 17.36
N ALA A 77 9.60 -0.59 16.88
CA ALA A 77 10.70 -1.44 16.45
C ALA A 77 11.12 -1.22 14.98
N ASP A 78 10.17 -0.97 14.07
CA ASP A 78 10.42 -0.89 12.62
C ASP A 78 9.78 0.33 11.90
N ALA A 79 8.90 1.07 12.56
CA ALA A 79 8.18 2.23 12.00
C ALA A 79 7.48 1.98 10.65
N SER A 80 7.03 0.75 10.40
CA SER A 80 6.49 0.30 9.11
C SER A 80 5.36 1.17 8.56
N VAL A 81 4.40 1.58 9.40
CA VAL A 81 3.19 2.29 8.93
C VAL A 81 3.47 3.78 8.70
N GLU A 82 4.18 4.43 9.60
CA GLU A 82 4.60 5.83 9.47
C GLU A 82 5.52 6.00 8.26
N LEU A 83 6.48 5.09 8.05
CA LEU A 83 7.36 5.13 6.89
C LEU A 83 6.63 4.82 5.59
N LEU A 84 5.73 3.83 5.56
CA LEU A 84 4.86 3.61 4.40
C LEU A 84 4.13 4.89 4.00
N LEU A 85 3.42 5.51 4.95
CA LEU A 85 2.56 6.65 4.67
C LEU A 85 3.36 7.92 4.35
N ARG A 86 4.48 8.18 5.03
CA ARG A 86 5.36 9.33 4.71
C ARG A 86 6.05 9.17 3.36
N ARG A 87 6.55 7.98 3.00
CA ARG A 87 7.10 7.71 1.65
C ARG A 87 6.03 7.87 0.57
N SER A 88 4.79 7.43 0.85
CA SER A 88 3.65 7.44 -0.08
C SER A 88 2.95 8.78 -0.23
N PHE A 89 3.06 9.69 0.74
CA PHE A 89 2.38 10.98 0.74
C PHE A 89 3.36 12.11 1.08
N PRO A 90 4.39 12.31 0.23
CA PRO A 90 5.48 13.24 0.49
C PRO A 90 5.04 14.73 0.55
N ASP A 91 3.85 15.02 0.01
CA ASP A 91 3.21 16.33 0.01
C ASP A 91 2.50 16.67 1.34
N ARG A 92 2.18 15.67 2.17
CA ARG A 92 1.19 15.81 3.26
C ARG A 92 1.83 15.98 4.62
N ARG A 93 1.17 16.76 5.48
CA ARG A 93 1.57 16.94 6.88
C ARG A 93 0.94 15.84 7.72
N LEU A 94 1.64 14.71 7.80
CA LEU A 94 1.22 13.58 8.62
C LEU A 94 1.82 13.69 10.04
N SER A 95 0.98 13.53 11.06
CA SER A 95 1.41 13.28 12.45
C SER A 95 0.96 11.90 12.91
N PHE A 96 1.71 11.29 13.84
CA PHE A 96 1.55 9.90 14.25
C PHE A 96 1.60 9.79 15.77
N GLU A 97 0.50 9.31 16.34
CA GLU A 97 0.34 9.01 17.76
C GLU A 97 0.29 7.50 17.98
N LEU A 98 1.03 7.03 18.99
CA LEU A 98 1.07 5.62 19.40
C LEU A 98 0.30 5.47 20.71
N LEU A 99 -0.73 4.62 20.71
CA LEU A 99 -1.61 4.41 21.86
C LEU A 99 -1.78 2.92 22.15
N GLU A 100 -1.18 2.48 23.25
CA GLU A 100 -1.52 1.19 23.88
C GLU A 100 -3.01 1.20 24.28
N GLN A 101 -3.62 0.02 24.29
CA GLN A 101 -5.03 -0.13 24.65
C GLN A 101 -5.25 0.07 26.15
N PRO A 102 -6.46 0.50 26.56
CA PRO A 102 -6.82 0.71 27.97
C PRO A 102 -6.95 -0.61 28.77
N GLY A 103 -5.86 -1.36 28.89
CA GLY A 103 -5.82 -2.71 29.45
C GLY A 103 -6.44 -3.75 28.51
N ASP A 104 -6.79 -4.91 29.07
CA ASP A 104 -7.53 -5.94 28.34
C ASP A 104 -8.90 -5.42 27.88
N VAL A 105 -9.09 -5.42 26.56
CA VAL A 105 -10.30 -5.01 25.87
C VAL A 105 -11.54 -5.76 26.38
N ALA A 106 -11.44 -7.05 26.73
CA ALA A 106 -12.58 -7.80 27.26
C ALA A 106 -13.05 -7.27 28.63
N THR A 107 -12.15 -6.71 29.44
CA THR A 107 -12.52 -6.11 30.75
C THR A 107 -13.10 -4.70 30.67
N LEU A 108 -13.05 -4.01 29.51
CA LEU A 108 -13.46 -2.61 29.38
C LEU A 108 -14.90 -2.29 29.87
N PRO A 109 -15.93 -3.12 29.62
CA PRO A 109 -17.29 -2.85 30.11
C PRO A 109 -17.37 -2.79 31.65
N SER A 110 -16.46 -3.47 32.35
CA SER A 110 -16.35 -3.44 33.81
C SER A 110 -15.48 -2.30 34.34
N ARG A 111 -14.87 -1.50 33.45
CA ARG A 111 -13.83 -0.50 33.75
C ARG A 111 -14.16 0.88 33.15
N PRO A 112 -15.31 1.50 33.51
CA PRO A 112 -15.78 2.73 32.87
C PRO A 112 -14.81 3.91 33.01
N ALA A 113 -14.03 3.99 34.11
CA ALA A 113 -13.04 5.05 34.29
C ALA A 113 -11.91 5.00 33.24
N ASP A 114 -11.48 3.79 32.85
CA ASP A 114 -10.45 3.59 31.83
C ASP A 114 -11.00 3.89 30.41
N LEU A 115 -12.28 3.58 30.16
CA LEU A 115 -12.96 3.95 28.91
C LEU A 115 -13.12 5.48 28.76
N GLU A 116 -13.49 6.20 29.81
CA GLU A 116 -13.59 7.67 29.75
C GLU A 116 -12.21 8.34 29.63
N ALA A 117 -11.18 7.83 30.32
CA ALA A 117 -9.80 8.30 30.15
C ALA A 117 -9.27 8.03 28.72
N PHE A 118 -9.63 6.89 28.13
CA PHE A 118 -9.35 6.57 26.73
C PHE A 118 -10.07 7.54 25.77
N LYS A 119 -11.36 7.81 25.97
CA LYS A 119 -12.13 8.81 25.20
C LYS A 119 -11.50 10.20 25.28
N GLU A 120 -11.09 10.66 26.47
CA GLU A 120 -10.43 11.97 26.62
C GLU A 120 -9.11 12.01 25.83
N ARG A 121 -8.28 10.97 25.93
CA ARG A 121 -6.99 10.90 25.22
C ARG A 121 -7.18 10.85 23.70
N VAL A 122 -8.11 10.03 23.21
CA VAL A 122 -8.45 9.92 21.77
C VAL A 122 -9.09 11.22 21.25
N GLY A 123 -9.98 11.84 22.02
CA GLY A 123 -10.58 13.13 21.70
C GLY A 123 -9.57 14.29 21.65
N ARG A 124 -8.55 14.26 22.53
CA ARG A 124 -7.43 15.22 22.52
C ARG A 124 -6.52 15.05 21.31
N ILE A 125 -6.27 13.82 20.88
CA ILE A 125 -5.55 13.51 19.62
C ILE A 125 -6.40 13.95 18.40
N ALA A 126 -7.72 13.76 18.48
CA ALA A 126 -8.68 14.01 17.41
C ALA A 126 -8.22 13.43 16.06
N PRO A 127 -7.97 12.11 15.97
CA PRO A 127 -7.44 11.48 14.77
C PRO A 127 -8.34 11.70 13.55
N THR A 128 -7.75 11.60 12.36
CA THR A 128 -8.49 11.53 11.09
C THR A 128 -8.45 10.12 10.49
N LEU A 129 -7.45 9.32 10.90
CA LEU A 129 -7.28 7.91 10.55
C LEU A 129 -6.88 7.16 11.82
N VAL A 130 -7.55 6.05 12.13
CA VAL A 130 -7.17 5.13 13.21
C VAL A 130 -6.95 3.73 12.65
N LEU A 131 -5.82 3.13 13.00
CA LEU A 131 -5.52 1.73 12.75
C LEU A 131 -5.61 1.00 14.10
N VAL A 132 -6.64 0.17 14.24
CA VAL A 132 -6.94 -0.57 15.48
C VAL A 132 -6.42 -1.99 15.34
N GLY A 133 -5.25 -2.25 15.93
CA GLY A 133 -4.75 -3.59 16.14
C GLY A 133 -5.58 -4.31 17.20
N VAL A 134 -6.18 -5.43 16.83
CA VAL A 134 -6.76 -6.36 17.80
C VAL A 134 -5.59 -7.11 18.45
N SER A 135 -5.65 -7.26 19.77
CA SER A 135 -4.73 -8.07 20.58
C SER A 135 -5.50 -9.18 21.30
N VAL A 136 -4.76 -10.13 21.86
CA VAL A 136 -5.20 -11.15 22.82
C VAL A 136 -4.05 -11.37 23.79
N SER A 137 -4.36 -11.60 25.07
CA SER A 137 -3.39 -11.99 26.09
C SER A 137 -2.92 -13.42 25.86
N ALA A 138 -1.73 -13.75 26.37
CA ALA A 138 -1.25 -15.13 26.42
C ALA A 138 -2.05 -16.00 27.43
N ASP A 139 -2.75 -15.36 28.38
CA ASP A 139 -3.62 -16.03 29.35
C ASP A 139 -5.05 -16.29 28.81
N ASP A 140 -5.41 -15.72 27.65
CA ASP A 140 -6.78 -15.76 27.12
C ASP A 140 -7.15 -17.12 26.53
N LYS A 141 -8.24 -17.69 27.04
CA LYS A 141 -8.76 -19.00 26.63
C LYS A 141 -10.03 -18.83 25.82
N ASP A 142 -10.01 -19.38 24.61
CA ASP A 142 -11.15 -19.42 23.71
C ASP A 142 -12.40 -20.01 24.41
N SER A 143 -13.39 -19.15 24.63
CA SER A 143 -14.61 -19.47 25.36
C SER A 143 -15.71 -18.48 24.99
N GLU A 144 -16.97 -18.92 25.00
CA GLU A 144 -18.12 -18.07 24.66
C GLU A 144 -18.26 -16.86 25.59
N GLN A 145 -17.83 -16.97 26.85
CA GLN A 145 -17.76 -15.85 27.78
C GLN A 145 -16.75 -14.80 27.32
N HIS A 146 -15.47 -15.18 27.14
CA HIS A 146 -14.42 -14.25 26.70
C HIS A 146 -14.72 -13.64 25.32
N ARG A 147 -15.29 -14.41 24.38
CA ARG A 147 -15.78 -13.90 23.09
C ARG A 147 -16.88 -12.84 23.23
N THR A 148 -17.76 -12.99 24.22
CA THR A 148 -18.86 -12.04 24.50
C THR A 148 -18.33 -10.76 25.16
N GLU A 149 -17.47 -10.91 26.18
CA GLU A 149 -16.81 -9.82 26.90
C GLU A 149 -15.94 -8.99 25.95
N PHE A 150 -15.12 -9.64 25.11
CA PHE A 150 -14.38 -8.98 24.03
C PHE A 150 -15.31 -8.28 23.04
N ARG A 151 -16.42 -8.92 22.60
CA ARG A 151 -17.36 -8.28 21.66
C ARG A 151 -17.91 -6.98 22.24
N GLU A 152 -18.29 -6.97 23.52
CA GLU A 152 -18.80 -5.76 24.17
C GLU A 152 -17.72 -4.68 24.32
N GLY A 153 -16.57 -5.03 24.89
CA GLY A 153 -15.47 -4.07 25.11
C GLY A 153 -14.87 -3.52 23.82
N PHE A 154 -14.68 -4.35 22.80
CA PHE A 154 -14.21 -3.89 21.49
C PHE A 154 -15.26 -3.05 20.76
N SER A 155 -16.55 -3.35 20.95
CA SER A 155 -17.65 -2.50 20.46
C SER A 155 -17.65 -1.11 21.15
N GLN A 156 -17.38 -1.04 22.45
CA GLN A 156 -17.22 0.24 23.17
C GLN A 156 -15.97 1.02 22.70
N LEU A 157 -14.83 0.34 22.52
CA LEU A 157 -13.60 0.94 21.98
C LEU A 157 -13.79 1.49 20.57
N LEU A 158 -14.38 0.71 19.65
CA LEU A 158 -14.68 1.16 18.29
C LEU A 158 -15.72 2.28 18.26
N GLN A 159 -16.60 2.39 19.27
CA GLN A 159 -17.56 3.48 19.39
C GLN A 159 -16.88 4.79 19.80
N ALA A 160 -16.02 4.75 20.83
CA ALA A 160 -15.21 5.89 21.25
C ALA A 160 -14.28 6.41 20.13
N VAL A 161 -13.76 5.51 19.27
CA VAL A 161 -13.03 5.89 18.06
C VAL A 161 -13.97 6.52 17.02
N ALA A 162 -15.13 5.92 16.73
CA ALA A 162 -16.07 6.43 15.73
C ALA A 162 -16.64 7.83 16.09
N GLU A 163 -16.76 8.16 17.38
CA GLU A 163 -17.19 9.47 17.88
C GLU A 163 -16.26 10.62 17.47
N THR A 164 -15.01 10.33 17.06
CA THR A 164 -14.08 11.33 16.49
C THR A 164 -14.36 11.65 15.01
N GLY A 165 -15.17 10.84 14.32
CA GLY A 165 -15.35 10.90 12.87
C GLY A 165 -14.15 10.38 12.05
N ALA A 166 -13.15 9.76 12.68
CA ALA A 166 -11.97 9.23 12.00
C ALA A 166 -12.30 8.04 11.09
N THR A 167 -11.60 7.96 9.95
CA THR A 167 -11.59 6.75 9.14
C THR A 167 -10.94 5.62 9.94
N THR A 168 -11.64 4.50 10.13
CA THR A 168 -11.16 3.43 11.02
C THR A 168 -10.86 2.15 10.24
N ILE A 169 -9.69 1.57 10.48
CA ILE A 169 -9.22 0.31 9.92
C ILE A 169 -8.97 -0.65 11.09
N VAL A 170 -9.70 -1.77 11.13
CA VAL A 170 -9.46 -2.87 12.06
C VAL A 170 -8.42 -3.83 11.46
N ILE A 171 -7.50 -4.31 12.29
CA ILE A 171 -6.39 -5.18 11.91
C ILE A 171 -6.39 -6.39 12.83
N THR A 172 -6.34 -7.61 12.27
CA THR A 172 -6.26 -8.85 13.08
C THR A 172 -5.02 -8.90 13.96
N PRO A 173 -5.04 -9.64 15.08
CA PRO A 173 -3.82 -9.92 15.83
C PRO A 173 -2.85 -10.74 14.96
N GLN A 174 -1.55 -10.55 15.18
CA GLN A 174 -0.51 -11.43 14.63
C GLN A 174 -0.22 -12.56 15.61
N VAL A 175 -0.43 -13.82 15.20
CA VAL A 175 0.06 -14.99 15.93
C VAL A 175 1.55 -15.13 15.65
N ASP A 176 2.41 -14.77 16.62
CA ASP A 176 3.85 -14.93 16.43
C ASP A 176 4.41 -16.26 16.98
N ARG A 177 3.85 -16.80 18.09
CA ARG A 177 4.26 -18.11 18.67
C ARG A 177 3.10 -18.85 19.37
N ALA A 178 3.31 -20.16 19.51
CA ALA A 178 2.46 -21.19 20.15
C ALA A 178 1.12 -21.50 19.45
N ASP A 179 0.85 -22.80 19.29
CA ASP A 179 -0.44 -23.30 18.81
C ASP A 179 -1.58 -22.98 19.81
N ASP A 180 -1.22 -22.95 21.09
CA ASP A 180 -2.06 -22.73 22.27
C ASP A 180 -2.96 -21.49 22.18
N VAL A 181 -2.43 -20.38 21.63
CA VAL A 181 -3.14 -19.08 21.52
C VAL A 181 -3.72 -18.87 20.11
N ALA A 182 -3.37 -19.72 19.13
CA ALA A 182 -3.82 -19.57 17.74
C ALA A 182 -5.34 -19.73 17.60
N ALA A 183 -5.95 -20.61 18.40
CA ALA A 183 -7.40 -20.79 18.45
C ALA A 183 -8.12 -19.54 19.00
N THR A 184 -7.71 -19.03 20.16
CA THR A 184 -8.24 -17.78 20.74
C THR A 184 -8.08 -16.62 19.76
N THR A 185 -6.90 -16.50 19.15
CA THR A 185 -6.60 -15.44 18.16
C THR A 185 -7.52 -15.49 16.95
N ALA A 186 -7.80 -16.69 16.41
CA ALA A 186 -8.71 -16.86 15.27
C ALA A 186 -10.16 -16.52 15.64
N ALA A 187 -10.61 -16.93 16.83
CA ALA A 187 -11.96 -16.63 17.32
C ALA A 187 -12.17 -15.13 17.57
N ILE A 188 -11.24 -14.48 18.28
CA ILE A 188 -11.29 -13.03 18.53
C ILE A 188 -11.11 -12.22 17.24
N GLY A 189 -10.27 -12.69 16.32
CA GLY A 189 -10.15 -12.16 14.95
C GLY A 189 -11.47 -12.22 14.19
N GLN A 190 -12.24 -13.31 14.30
CA GLN A 190 -13.58 -13.43 13.70
C GLN A 190 -14.56 -12.43 14.33
N VAL A 191 -14.62 -12.32 15.68
CA VAL A 191 -15.50 -11.35 16.36
C VAL A 191 -15.19 -9.91 15.93
N ALA A 192 -13.91 -9.56 15.78
CA ALA A 192 -13.50 -8.26 15.26
C ALA A 192 -13.84 -8.06 13.77
N SER A 193 -13.84 -9.12 12.96
CA SER A 193 -14.28 -9.09 11.55
C SER A 193 -15.76 -8.79 11.42
N GLU A 194 -16.59 -9.44 12.25
CA GLU A 194 -18.04 -9.23 12.31
C GLU A 194 -18.35 -7.81 12.76
N LEU A 195 -17.78 -7.35 13.87
CA LEU A 195 -17.95 -5.97 14.35
C LEU A 195 -17.48 -4.91 13.35
N ALA A 196 -16.42 -5.19 12.58
CA ALA A 196 -15.98 -4.31 11.49
C ALA A 196 -16.97 -4.31 10.31
N ALA A 197 -17.53 -5.48 9.95
CA ALA A 197 -18.52 -5.59 8.88
C ALA A 197 -19.86 -4.91 9.24
N ASP A 198 -20.37 -5.14 10.45
CA ASP A 198 -21.58 -4.51 10.99
C ASP A 198 -21.51 -2.97 10.95
N ARG A 199 -20.30 -2.43 11.17
CA ARG A 199 -19.99 -0.99 11.16
C ARG A 199 -19.46 -0.48 9.80
N SER A 200 -19.46 -1.31 8.77
CA SER A 200 -18.93 -1.00 7.41
C SER A 200 -17.47 -0.49 7.39
N LEU A 201 -16.65 -0.88 8.36
CA LEU A 201 -15.24 -0.48 8.49
C LEU A 201 -14.34 -1.24 7.49
N ARG A 202 -13.10 -0.76 7.34
CA ARG A 202 -12.04 -1.58 6.74
C ARG A 202 -11.57 -2.62 7.75
N TYR A 203 -11.30 -3.83 7.27
CA TYR A 203 -10.75 -4.92 8.05
C TYR A 203 -9.62 -5.57 7.26
N LEU A 204 -8.44 -5.65 7.87
CA LEU A 204 -7.23 -6.21 7.28
C LEU A 204 -6.84 -7.49 8.02
N ASP A 205 -6.98 -8.61 7.33
CA ASP A 205 -6.65 -9.94 7.84
C ASP A 205 -5.18 -10.26 7.56
N LEU A 206 -4.33 -10.00 8.56
CA LEU A 206 -2.90 -10.30 8.54
C LEU A 206 -2.62 -11.81 8.66
N THR A 207 -3.54 -12.60 9.22
CA THR A 207 -3.37 -14.06 9.38
C THR A 207 -3.28 -14.76 8.01
N ARG A 208 -4.03 -14.27 7.01
CA ARG A 208 -4.03 -14.79 5.64
C ARG A 208 -2.76 -14.48 4.84
N VAL A 209 -1.87 -13.64 5.35
CA VAL A 209 -0.66 -13.18 4.65
C VAL A 209 0.52 -14.17 4.80
N SER A 210 0.30 -15.30 5.47
CA SER A 210 1.28 -16.36 5.75
C SER A 210 2.17 -16.81 4.55
N PRO A 211 1.68 -16.94 3.30
CA PRO A 211 2.56 -17.24 2.15
C PRO A 211 3.61 -16.16 1.87
N LEU A 212 3.32 -14.90 2.20
CA LEU A 212 4.26 -13.78 2.06
C LEU A 212 5.28 -13.76 3.20
N ARG A 213 4.91 -14.24 4.40
CA ARG A 213 5.84 -14.44 5.52
C ARG A 213 6.98 -15.37 5.12
N ALA A 214 6.67 -16.47 4.43
CA ALA A 214 7.69 -17.37 3.88
C ALA A 214 8.54 -16.75 2.75
N ALA A 215 7.99 -15.81 1.97
CA ALA A 215 8.67 -15.19 0.83
C ALA A 215 9.56 -13.98 1.20
N LEU A 216 9.23 -13.27 2.29
CA LEU A 216 9.99 -12.13 2.82
C LEU A 216 10.95 -12.54 3.97
N ALA A 217 11.00 -13.83 4.33
CA ALA A 217 11.80 -14.35 5.44
C ALA A 217 13.32 -14.33 5.17
N GLY A 218 13.92 -13.14 5.29
CA GLY A 218 15.08 -13.03 6.18
C GLY A 218 14.65 -13.42 7.61
N LYS A 219 15.55 -14.00 8.41
CA LYS A 219 15.19 -14.58 9.73
C LYS A 219 14.54 -13.59 10.71
N ASP A 220 14.77 -12.30 10.48
CA ASP A 220 14.55 -11.23 11.45
C ASP A 220 13.50 -10.22 10.95
N ALA A 221 12.73 -10.56 9.91
CA ALA A 221 11.67 -9.72 9.37
C ALA A 221 10.47 -9.63 10.34
N SER A 222 10.18 -8.41 10.81
CA SER A 222 9.04 -8.12 11.69
C SER A 222 7.70 -8.54 11.06
N PRO A 223 6.75 -9.12 11.84
CA PRO A 223 5.42 -9.44 11.35
C PRO A 223 4.59 -8.19 10.96
N TYR A 224 5.06 -6.97 11.23
CA TYR A 224 4.39 -5.72 10.86
C TYR A 224 4.95 -5.03 9.62
N ALA A 225 6.10 -5.47 9.11
CA ALA A 225 6.47 -5.23 7.72
C ALA A 225 5.39 -5.79 6.76
N HIS A 226 4.70 -6.87 7.15
CA HIS A 226 3.51 -7.38 6.45
C HIS A 226 2.28 -6.49 6.59
N LEU A 227 2.10 -5.77 7.71
CA LEU A 227 1.02 -4.79 7.86
C LEU A 227 1.23 -3.65 6.86
N ALA A 228 2.44 -3.07 6.79
CA ALA A 228 2.75 -2.06 5.79
C ALA A 228 2.63 -2.60 4.35
N HIS A 229 3.11 -3.81 4.05
CA HIS A 229 2.92 -4.39 2.72
C HIS A 229 1.44 -4.63 2.37
N THR A 230 0.60 -4.97 3.35
CA THR A 230 -0.85 -5.17 3.16
C THR A 230 -1.55 -3.83 2.95
N LEU A 231 -1.26 -2.83 3.79
CA LEU A 231 -1.71 -1.44 3.60
C LEU A 231 -1.27 -0.87 2.24
N ALA A 232 -0.03 -1.12 1.81
CA ALA A 232 0.49 -0.69 0.51
C ALA A 232 -0.26 -1.29 -0.70
N ARG A 233 -1.19 -2.23 -0.49
CA ARG A 233 -2.05 -2.83 -1.51
C ARG A 233 -3.51 -2.37 -1.42
N GLU A 234 -3.91 -1.65 -0.37
CA GLU A 234 -5.25 -1.05 -0.30
C GLU A 234 -5.43 0.00 -1.43
N PRO A 235 -6.61 0.04 -2.08
CA PRO A 235 -6.95 1.12 -3.01
C PRO A 235 -6.75 2.49 -2.35
N GLY A 236 -6.09 3.43 -3.02
CA GLY A 236 -5.73 4.76 -2.47
C GLY A 236 -4.37 4.81 -1.77
N LEU A 237 -3.88 3.68 -1.21
CA LEU A 237 -2.50 3.55 -0.75
C LEU A 237 -1.58 3.01 -1.85
N ALA A 238 -2.06 2.08 -2.67
CA ALA A 238 -1.32 1.44 -3.76
C ALA A 238 -0.59 2.41 -4.69
N ARG A 239 0.74 2.29 -4.77
CA ARG A 239 1.59 3.06 -5.67
C ARG A 239 1.72 2.37 -7.04
N PRO A 240 1.76 3.11 -8.17
CA PRO A 240 2.29 2.57 -9.41
C PRO A 240 3.79 2.31 -9.25
N GLN A 241 4.33 1.23 -9.84
CA GLN A 241 5.78 1.03 -9.87
C GLN A 241 6.47 2.23 -10.54
N TRP A 242 7.49 2.80 -9.90
CA TRP A 242 8.33 3.84 -10.50
C TRP A 242 9.01 3.28 -11.75
N ARG A 243 8.75 3.91 -12.89
CA ARG A 243 9.31 3.48 -14.18
C ARG A 243 9.49 4.68 -15.09
N VAL A 244 10.65 4.74 -15.74
CA VAL A 244 10.92 5.66 -16.85
C VAL A 244 11.42 4.85 -18.04
N ASP A 245 10.67 4.87 -19.13
CA ASP A 245 11.09 4.37 -20.44
C ASP A 245 11.39 5.57 -21.35
N VAL A 246 12.58 5.63 -21.95
CA VAL A 246 12.97 6.64 -22.94
C VAL A 246 13.31 5.95 -24.27
N ASP A 247 12.73 6.43 -25.36
CA ASP A 247 13.09 6.06 -26.72
C ASP A 247 13.87 7.19 -27.41
N VAL A 248 15.18 6.99 -27.56
CA VAL A 248 16.09 7.99 -28.14
C VAL A 248 15.76 8.32 -29.61
N PRO A 249 15.43 7.38 -30.50
CA PRO A 249 15.15 7.68 -31.91
C PRO A 249 13.92 8.55 -32.15
N SER A 250 12.84 8.38 -31.36
CA SER A 250 11.64 9.22 -31.46
C SER A 250 11.62 10.40 -30.47
N GLY A 251 12.56 10.45 -29.52
CA GLY A 251 12.60 11.45 -28.45
C GLY A 251 11.46 11.34 -27.44
N ARG A 252 10.77 10.19 -27.40
CA ARG A 252 9.56 9.97 -26.58
C ARG A 252 9.90 9.30 -25.25
N GLN A 253 9.12 9.63 -24.22
CA GLN A 253 9.17 8.98 -22.92
C GLN A 253 7.81 8.45 -22.47
N ILE A 254 7.83 7.46 -21.58
CA ILE A 254 6.70 7.01 -20.78
C ILE A 254 7.18 6.95 -19.33
N SER A 255 6.47 7.61 -18.41
CA SER A 255 6.75 7.54 -16.97
C SER A 255 5.57 7.01 -16.17
N ARG A 256 5.85 6.45 -14.99
CA ARG A 256 4.89 6.02 -13.96
C ARG A 256 5.52 6.27 -12.59
N GLY A 257 4.74 6.77 -11.63
CA GLY A 257 5.24 7.15 -10.29
C GLY A 257 6.18 8.35 -10.26
N THR A 258 6.31 9.05 -11.39
CA THR A 258 7.16 10.22 -11.59
C THR A 258 6.75 11.00 -12.83
N THR A 259 6.96 12.31 -12.81
CA THR A 259 6.76 13.23 -13.93
C THR A 259 8.11 13.60 -14.55
N VAL A 260 8.34 13.20 -15.80
CA VAL A 260 9.60 13.46 -16.52
C VAL A 260 9.51 14.75 -17.35
N SER A 261 10.46 15.65 -17.15
CA SER A 261 10.60 16.94 -17.80
C SER A 261 12.04 17.16 -18.32
N ASN A 262 12.27 18.25 -19.07
CA ASN A 262 13.61 18.63 -19.57
C ASN A 262 14.35 17.54 -20.38
N LEU A 263 13.61 16.66 -21.06
CA LEU A 263 14.18 15.52 -21.78
C LEU A 263 15.03 15.97 -22.98
N SER A 264 16.32 15.62 -22.95
CA SER A 264 17.27 15.73 -24.05
C SER A 264 17.85 14.35 -24.32
N ALA A 265 17.29 13.63 -25.30
CA ALA A 265 17.76 12.32 -25.72
C ALA A 265 18.64 12.41 -26.98
N LYS A 266 19.82 11.80 -26.94
CA LYS A 266 20.77 11.62 -28.05
C LYS A 266 21.40 10.22 -27.96
N PRO A 267 21.92 9.63 -29.06
CA PRO A 267 22.46 8.27 -29.04
C PRO A 267 23.57 8.02 -28.01
N THR A 268 24.35 9.04 -27.64
CA THR A 268 25.46 8.93 -26.67
C THR A 268 25.18 9.60 -25.31
N VAL A 269 24.05 10.29 -25.15
CA VAL A 269 23.69 10.95 -23.88
C VAL A 269 22.18 11.19 -23.77
N VAL A 270 21.60 10.82 -22.64
CA VAL A 270 20.21 11.12 -22.27
C VAL A 270 20.19 11.91 -20.96
N ARG A 271 19.55 13.08 -20.96
CA ARG A 271 19.33 13.92 -19.77
C ARG A 271 17.84 14.17 -19.56
N PHE A 272 17.38 14.18 -18.32
CA PHE A 272 16.03 14.62 -17.94
C PHE A 272 15.96 15.03 -16.47
N THR A 273 14.91 15.75 -16.09
CA THR A 273 14.54 16.01 -14.70
C THR A 273 13.31 15.18 -14.34
N ALA A 274 13.38 14.38 -13.27
CA ALA A 274 12.25 13.65 -12.74
C ALA A 274 11.69 14.36 -11.50
N TRP A 275 10.35 14.42 -11.38
CA TRP A 275 9.66 14.80 -10.15
C TRP A 275 8.84 13.61 -9.67
N ASP A 276 9.25 13.01 -8.55
CA ASP A 276 8.66 11.77 -8.08
C ASP A 276 7.39 11.98 -7.25
N ASP A 277 6.45 11.04 -7.41
CA ASP A 277 5.17 11.06 -6.68
C ASP A 277 5.30 10.45 -5.26
N PHE A 278 6.40 9.72 -5.00
CA PHE A 278 6.71 9.04 -3.74
C PHE A 278 8.22 8.73 -3.62
N LEU A 279 8.70 8.63 -2.38
CA LEU A 279 10.07 8.19 -2.08
C LEU A 279 10.22 6.68 -2.28
N PRO A 280 11.41 6.16 -2.64
CA PRO A 280 11.63 4.72 -2.67
C PRO A 280 11.47 4.12 -1.27
N ALA A 281 11.19 2.83 -1.21
CA ALA A 281 11.47 2.07 0.01
C ALA A 281 12.95 1.66 0.01
N THR A 282 13.52 1.62 1.21
CA THR A 282 14.92 1.24 1.50
C THR A 282 15.16 -0.27 1.41
N ASP A 283 14.08 -1.05 1.42
CA ASP A 283 14.10 -2.51 1.33
C ASP A 283 13.85 -3.03 -0.10
N ALA A 284 14.11 -4.31 -0.31
CA ALA A 284 13.93 -4.98 -1.60
C ALA A 284 12.46 -5.33 -1.93
N SER A 285 11.48 -4.73 -1.22
CA SER A 285 10.06 -5.10 -1.32
C SER A 285 9.48 -5.00 -2.73
N PRO A 286 8.55 -5.88 -3.11
CA PRO A 286 7.80 -5.75 -4.36
C PRO A 286 7.11 -4.38 -4.45
N GLY A 287 7.52 -3.57 -5.42
CA GLY A 287 7.05 -2.19 -5.62
C GLY A 287 8.10 -1.11 -5.36
N SER A 288 9.14 -1.37 -4.55
CA SER A 288 10.24 -0.40 -4.32
C SER A 288 11.16 -0.22 -5.54
N GLN A 289 11.18 -1.23 -6.42
CA GLN A 289 12.05 -1.31 -7.59
C GLN A 289 11.77 -0.22 -8.63
N ARG A 290 12.61 0.82 -8.62
CA ARG A 290 12.67 1.87 -9.64
C ARG A 290 13.35 1.34 -10.91
N VAL A 291 12.68 1.37 -12.07
CA VAL A 291 13.25 0.86 -13.35
C VAL A 291 13.44 1.97 -14.38
N LEU A 292 14.68 2.17 -14.83
CA LEU A 292 15.04 3.05 -15.94
C LEU A 292 15.41 2.21 -17.17
N ARG A 293 14.70 2.41 -18.29
CA ARG A 293 14.97 1.78 -19.59
C ARG A 293 15.21 2.84 -20.65
N VAL A 294 16.24 2.66 -21.48
CA VAL A 294 16.60 3.57 -22.56
C VAL A 294 16.86 2.79 -23.84
N THR A 295 16.09 3.05 -24.89
CA THR A 295 16.18 2.37 -26.19
C THR A 295 16.80 3.27 -27.26
N GLY A 296 17.61 2.68 -28.16
CA GLY A 296 18.29 3.40 -29.25
C GLY A 296 19.54 4.20 -28.85
N LEU A 297 20.18 3.84 -27.74
CA LEU A 297 21.56 4.24 -27.46
C LEU A 297 22.53 3.65 -28.50
N ALA A 298 23.63 4.35 -28.76
CA ALA A 298 24.74 3.82 -29.55
C ALA A 298 25.50 2.72 -28.77
N PRO A 299 26.17 1.76 -29.43
CA PRO A 299 27.00 0.76 -28.75
C PRO A 299 28.07 1.40 -27.85
N GLY A 300 28.15 0.98 -26.59
CA GLY A 300 29.03 1.60 -25.60
C GLY A 300 28.71 1.23 -24.16
N ARG A 301 29.60 1.63 -23.25
CA ARG A 301 29.34 1.62 -21.80
C ARG A 301 28.84 3.00 -21.39
N TYR A 302 27.81 3.02 -20.56
CA TYR A 302 27.16 4.23 -20.09
C TYR A 302 27.10 4.24 -18.57
N THR A 303 27.40 5.39 -17.99
CA THR A 303 27.25 5.66 -16.55
C THR A 303 26.05 6.57 -16.32
N LEU A 304 25.15 6.13 -15.45
CA LEU A 304 24.06 6.93 -14.90
C LEU A 304 24.57 7.77 -13.73
N ARG A 305 24.27 9.06 -13.80
CA ARG A 305 24.39 10.01 -12.69
C ARG A 305 23.02 10.53 -12.29
N ILE A 306 22.81 10.72 -10.99
CA ILE A 306 21.64 11.40 -10.41
C ILE A 306 22.18 12.56 -9.57
N ASP A 307 21.72 13.78 -9.87
CA ASP A 307 22.24 15.05 -9.31
C ASP A 307 23.76 15.25 -9.45
N GLY A 308 24.38 14.52 -10.39
CA GLY A 308 25.83 14.52 -10.66
C GLY A 308 26.60 13.35 -10.03
N GLU A 309 26.03 12.69 -9.02
CA GLU A 309 26.63 11.53 -8.34
C GLU A 309 26.49 10.27 -9.20
N ILE A 310 27.55 9.44 -9.27
CA ILE A 310 27.55 8.20 -10.05
C ILE A 310 26.73 7.14 -9.29
N VAL A 311 25.67 6.65 -9.94
CA VAL A 311 24.75 5.66 -9.36
C VAL A 311 25.06 4.26 -9.89
N THR A 312 25.17 4.07 -11.22
CA THR A 312 25.49 2.74 -11.78
C THR A 312 25.95 2.83 -13.24
N SER A 313 26.63 1.80 -13.75
CA SER A 313 27.16 1.75 -15.12
C SER A 313 26.88 0.43 -15.84
N GLY A 314 26.36 0.49 -17.06
CA GLY A 314 25.96 -0.68 -17.87
C GLY A 314 26.19 -0.47 -19.37
N ARG A 315 26.07 -1.53 -20.20
CA ARG A 315 26.15 -1.38 -21.66
C ARG A 315 24.81 -0.95 -22.26
N GLU A 316 24.81 -0.46 -23.50
CA GLU A 316 23.61 -0.07 -24.24
C GLU A 316 22.45 -1.08 -24.14
N ARG A 317 22.76 -2.37 -24.29
CA ARG A 317 21.81 -3.50 -24.23
C ARG A 317 21.23 -3.73 -22.84
N ASP A 318 21.91 -3.27 -21.79
CA ASP A 318 21.47 -3.42 -20.40
C ASP A 318 20.43 -2.34 -20.08
N TRP A 319 20.72 -1.10 -20.47
CA TRP A 319 19.75 0.00 -20.49
C TRP A 319 18.54 -0.28 -21.40
N GLN A 320 18.74 -0.99 -22.53
CA GLN A 320 17.66 -1.39 -23.43
C GLN A 320 16.69 -2.42 -22.82
N ARG A 321 17.18 -3.32 -21.96
CA ARG A 321 16.32 -4.24 -21.18
C ARG A 321 15.62 -3.50 -20.03
N GLY A 322 16.33 -2.55 -19.44
CA GLY A 322 15.91 -1.79 -18.26
C GLY A 322 16.78 -2.16 -17.06
N VAL A 323 17.31 -1.15 -16.37
CA VAL A 323 18.12 -1.28 -15.17
C VAL A 323 17.25 -0.94 -13.96
N THR A 324 17.23 -1.84 -12.97
CA THR A 324 16.61 -1.58 -11.66
C THR A 324 17.59 -0.79 -10.80
N LEU A 325 17.23 0.45 -10.46
CA LEU A 325 17.96 1.30 -9.54
C LEU A 325 17.70 0.84 -8.10
N ARG A 326 18.74 0.87 -7.26
CA ARG A 326 18.71 0.42 -5.85
C ARG A 326 19.44 1.35 -4.89
N GLU A 327 20.03 2.43 -5.42
CA GLU A 327 20.95 3.34 -4.72
C GLU A 327 20.89 4.72 -5.37
N GLY A 328 21.50 5.72 -4.72
CA GLY A 328 21.51 7.13 -5.13
C GLY A 328 20.57 8.03 -4.32
N PRO A 329 20.58 9.35 -4.56
CA PRO A 329 20.14 10.36 -3.58
C PRO A 329 18.73 10.25 -3.01
N ASP A 330 17.78 9.63 -3.72
CA ASP A 330 16.42 9.37 -3.22
C ASP A 330 16.36 8.21 -2.21
N PHE A 331 17.24 7.21 -2.37
CA PHE A 331 17.38 6.10 -1.42
C PHE A 331 18.11 6.58 -0.15
N ASP A 332 19.13 7.43 -0.29
CA ASP A 332 19.81 8.05 0.86
C ASP A 332 18.86 8.96 1.65
N GLN A 333 18.00 9.70 0.96
CA GLN A 333 16.92 10.48 1.56
C GLN A 333 15.90 9.58 2.28
N ALA A 334 15.49 8.46 1.67
CA ALA A 334 14.57 7.50 2.29
C ALA A 334 15.17 6.81 3.53
N GLY A 335 16.47 6.49 3.51
CA GLY A 335 17.21 5.96 4.67
C GLY A 335 17.40 7.01 5.78
N THR A 336 17.60 8.27 5.41
CA THR A 336 17.66 9.38 6.38
C THR A 336 16.30 9.62 7.06
N LEU A 337 15.20 9.49 6.30
CA LEU A 337 13.83 9.52 6.83
C LEU A 337 13.57 8.34 7.77
N GLU A 338 13.94 7.12 7.37
CA GLU A 338 13.82 5.89 8.16
C GLU A 338 14.56 6.00 9.50
N ALA A 339 15.83 6.37 9.48
CA ALA A 339 16.62 6.57 10.69
C ALA A 339 16.05 7.67 11.61
N ALA A 340 15.37 8.69 11.06
CA ALA A 340 14.74 9.75 11.85
C ALA A 340 13.43 9.31 12.51
N VAL A 341 12.56 8.58 11.79
CA VAL A 341 11.32 8.04 12.38
C VAL A 341 11.62 6.96 13.42
N LEU A 342 12.62 6.09 13.17
CA LEU A 342 13.03 5.08 14.16
C LEU A 342 13.54 5.72 15.47
N ARG A 343 14.29 6.84 15.40
CA ARG A 343 14.66 7.61 16.61
C ARG A 343 13.46 8.24 17.31
N LYS A 344 12.50 8.79 16.55
CA LYS A 344 11.24 9.35 17.09
C LYS A 344 10.42 8.30 17.84
N ASN A 345 10.32 7.08 17.30
CA ASN A 345 9.42 6.05 17.84
C ASN A 345 10.09 5.13 18.89
N GLY A 346 11.40 4.92 18.82
CA GLY A 346 12.14 3.98 19.67
C GLY A 346 12.94 4.59 20.84
N GLY A 347 12.77 5.88 21.14
CA GLY A 347 13.49 6.56 22.23
C GLY A 347 12.71 6.64 23.55
N ASP A 348 13.38 6.42 24.68
CA ASP A 348 12.84 6.58 26.05
C ASP A 348 12.65 8.07 26.47
N GLY A 349 12.34 8.96 25.53
CA GLY A 349 12.22 10.40 25.76
C GLY A 349 11.43 11.09 24.64
N GLU A 350 11.03 12.35 24.86
CA GLU A 350 10.26 13.10 23.88
C GLU A 350 10.99 13.20 22.52
N PRO A 351 10.28 13.02 21.39
CA PRO A 351 10.83 13.28 20.06
C PRO A 351 11.42 14.70 20.00
N SER A 352 12.67 14.81 19.57
CA SER A 352 13.28 16.13 19.48
C SER A 352 12.65 16.93 18.33
N ASP A 353 12.45 18.23 18.53
CA ASP A 353 12.03 19.18 17.47
C ASP A 353 12.88 19.03 16.18
N ARG A 354 14.14 18.60 16.35
CA ARG A 354 15.09 18.38 15.26
C ARG A 354 14.75 17.13 14.44
N ASP A 355 14.30 16.05 15.08
CA ASP A 355 13.87 14.83 14.38
C ASP A 355 12.53 15.07 13.68
N GLU A 356 11.55 15.72 14.31
CA GLU A 356 10.31 16.19 13.66
C GLU A 356 10.62 17.07 12.43
N THR A 357 11.49 18.08 12.59
CA THR A 357 11.91 18.97 11.50
C THR A 357 12.65 18.22 10.39
N LEU A 358 13.49 17.23 10.74
CA LEU A 358 14.19 16.39 9.77
C LEU A 358 13.22 15.50 9.01
N ILE A 359 12.26 14.86 9.68
CA ILE A 359 11.19 14.05 9.09
C ILE A 359 10.37 14.90 8.11
N LEU A 360 9.92 16.10 8.51
CA LEU A 360 9.16 17.02 7.65
C LEU A 360 9.96 17.62 6.49
N ARG A 361 11.30 17.51 6.52
CA ARG A 361 12.19 17.87 5.41
C ARG A 361 12.45 16.67 4.48
N MET A 362 12.77 15.51 5.04
CA MET A 362 13.14 14.28 4.31
C MET A 362 11.93 13.56 3.71
N ALA A 363 10.72 13.76 4.22
CA ALA A 363 9.51 13.19 3.63
C ALA A 363 9.16 13.79 2.25
N ARG A 364 9.63 15.00 1.92
CA ARG A 364 9.23 15.71 0.68
C ARG A 364 9.96 15.16 -0.54
N THR A 365 9.24 14.85 -1.62
CA THR A 365 9.88 14.59 -2.90
C THR A 365 10.51 15.86 -3.48
N VAL A 366 11.57 15.66 -4.25
CA VAL A 366 12.39 16.70 -4.84
C VAL A 366 12.62 16.41 -6.32
N SER A 367 12.85 17.45 -7.11
CA SER A 367 13.25 17.28 -8.51
C SER A 367 14.68 16.76 -8.60
N ARG A 368 14.87 15.63 -9.27
CA ARG A 368 16.18 14.98 -9.47
C ARG A 368 16.63 15.07 -10.93
N SER A 369 17.91 15.34 -11.15
CA SER A 369 18.52 15.47 -12.48
C SER A 369 19.22 14.18 -12.87
N TYR A 370 18.67 13.48 -13.87
CA TYR A 370 19.21 12.23 -14.38
C TYR A 370 20.06 12.49 -15.62
N GLU A 371 21.28 11.97 -15.65
CA GLU A 371 22.16 11.94 -16.82
C GLU A 371 22.72 10.54 -17.06
N LEU A 372 22.38 9.94 -18.20
CA LEU A 372 23.00 8.73 -18.71
C LEU A 372 23.94 9.12 -19.86
N SER A 373 25.25 9.15 -19.61
CA SER A 373 26.27 9.46 -20.62
C SER A 373 27.09 8.22 -20.98
N VAL A 374 27.64 8.17 -22.19
CA VAL A 374 28.77 7.28 -22.48
C VAL A 374 29.96 7.62 -21.57
N ASP A 375 30.79 6.61 -21.27
CA ASP A 375 32.07 6.76 -20.54
C ASP A 375 33.21 7.27 -21.44
#